data_AF-A0A3D1YZH6-F1
#
_entry.id   AF-A0A3D1YZH6-F1
#
_cell.length_a   1.000
_cell.length_b   1.000
_cell.length_c   1.000
_cell.angle_alpha   90.00
_cell.angle_beta   90.00
_cell.angle_gamma   90.00
#
_symmetry.space_group_name_H-M   'P 1'
#
loop_
_entity.id
_entity.type
_entity.pdbx_description
1 polymer ?
#
loop_
_entity_poly.entity_id
_entity_poly.type
_entity_poly.pdbx_seq_one_letter_code
_entity_poly.pdbx_strand_id
1 'polypeptide(L)'
;MIGSMHDFIPALMQIPAKTRFLILLALASPVQFWAGWRFYRGAYLTAKHGTTDMNTLVAVGTTAAYLYSIAVTFAPELFEAQGIMPAVYYDTSAVIITLILFGRYLEANAKGRASDAIKKLLGLQAKTGRVVRDGREVDIAIDAIVAGDIVLVRPGEKIPVDGVVVDGYSSIDESMITGESIPVE
;
A
#
# COMPACT_ATOMS: atom_id res chain seq x y z
N MET A 1 -29.65 -12.49 14.85
CA MET A 1 -28.85 -11.55 14.05
C MET A 1 -27.97 -12.39 13.15
N ILE A 2 -28.15 -12.26 11.84
CA ILE A 2 -27.37 -12.98 10.83
C ILE A 2 -25.90 -12.58 10.98
N GLY A 3 -25.00 -13.54 11.17
CA GLY A 3 -23.56 -13.28 11.00
C GLY A 3 -22.69 -13.46 12.23
N SER A 4 -23.23 -14.06 13.30
CA SER A 4 -22.36 -14.56 14.37
C SER A 4 -21.63 -15.82 13.85
N MET A 5 -20.35 -16.05 14.18
CA MET A 5 -19.58 -17.25 13.75
C MET A 5 -20.28 -18.61 14.04
N HIS A 6 -21.32 -18.59 14.86
CA HIS A 6 -22.18 -19.69 15.26
C HIS A 6 -23.07 -20.17 14.09
N ASP A 7 -23.44 -19.27 13.19
CA ASP A 7 -24.29 -19.55 12.01
C ASP A 7 -23.50 -20.27 10.91
N PHE A 8 -22.19 -20.03 10.83
CA PHE A 8 -21.32 -20.54 9.76
C PHE A 8 -20.69 -21.91 10.07
N ILE A 9 -20.57 -22.28 11.35
CA ILE A 9 -19.95 -23.55 11.77
C ILE A 9 -20.91 -24.28 12.73
N PRO A 10 -21.80 -25.15 12.23
CA PRO A 10 -22.76 -25.87 13.08
C PRO A 10 -22.09 -26.77 14.14
N ALA A 11 -20.83 -27.17 13.94
CA ALA A 11 -20.04 -27.92 14.92
C ALA A 11 -19.78 -27.13 16.22
N LEU A 12 -19.80 -25.78 16.20
CA LEU A 12 -19.63 -24.92 17.38
C LEU A 12 -20.89 -24.81 18.26
N MET A 13 -22.03 -25.35 17.80
CA MET A 13 -23.27 -25.39 18.61
C MET A 13 -23.26 -26.51 19.67
N GLN A 14 -22.43 -27.54 19.49
CA GLN A 14 -22.31 -28.64 20.47
C GLN A 14 -21.36 -28.30 21.63
N ILE A 15 -20.64 -27.18 21.53
CA ILE A 15 -19.63 -26.73 22.51
C ILE A 15 -20.30 -25.79 23.53
N PRO A 16 -20.01 -25.91 24.85
CA PRO A 16 -20.53 -24.99 25.86
C PRO A 16 -20.27 -23.52 25.50
N ALA A 17 -21.27 -22.65 25.73
CA ALA A 17 -21.20 -21.24 25.33
C ALA A 17 -19.96 -20.53 25.87
N LYS A 18 -19.56 -20.81 27.12
CA LYS A 18 -18.33 -20.26 27.73
C LYS A 18 -17.07 -20.65 26.96
N THR A 19 -16.92 -21.92 26.58
CA THR A 19 -15.76 -22.42 25.82
C THR A 19 -15.68 -21.75 24.45
N ARG A 20 -16.82 -21.60 23.76
CA ARG A 20 -16.88 -20.89 22.48
C ARG A 20 -16.44 -19.43 22.60
N PHE A 21 -16.90 -18.72 23.63
CA PHE A 21 -16.51 -17.32 23.86
C PHE A 21 -15.00 -17.19 24.14
N LEU A 22 -14.42 -18.12 24.90
CA LEU A 22 -12.97 -18.16 25.15
C LEU A 22 -12.16 -18.44 23.88
N ILE A 23 -12.64 -19.34 23.01
CA ILE A 23 -12.00 -19.60 21.70
C ILE A 23 -12.04 -18.34 20.84
N LEU A 24 -13.20 -17.68 20.74
CA LEU A 24 -13.35 -16.45 19.96
C LEU A 24 -12.47 -15.33 20.52
N LEU A 25 -12.41 -15.17 21.85
CA LEU A 25 -11.51 -14.23 22.51
C LEU A 25 -10.06 -14.51 22.12
N ALA A 26 -9.61 -15.78 22.22
CA ALA A 26 -8.24 -16.17 21.89
C ALA A 26 -7.90 -15.90 20.41
N LEU A 27 -8.82 -16.17 19.48
CA LEU A 27 -8.62 -15.92 18.04
C LEU A 27 -8.70 -14.44 17.66
N ALA A 28 -9.61 -13.68 18.27
CA ALA A 28 -9.77 -12.27 17.99
C ALA A 28 -8.65 -11.41 18.59
N SER A 29 -8.01 -11.84 19.69
CA SER A 29 -6.98 -11.04 20.37
C SER A 29 -5.77 -10.70 19.49
N PRO A 30 -5.15 -11.65 18.74
CA PRO A 30 -4.09 -11.31 17.79
C PRO A 30 -4.56 -10.38 16.68
N VAL A 31 -5.79 -10.57 16.18
CA VAL A 31 -6.33 -9.67 15.15
C VAL A 31 -6.51 -8.26 15.70
N GLN A 32 -7.08 -8.13 16.90
CA GLN A 32 -7.33 -6.87 17.58
C GLN A 32 -6.04 -6.12 17.90
N PHE A 33 -5.13 -6.76 18.65
CA PHE A 33 -4.00 -6.06 19.24
C PHE A 33 -2.71 -6.14 18.44
N TRP A 34 -2.52 -7.18 17.61
CA TRP A 34 -1.33 -7.30 16.78
C TRP A 34 -1.57 -6.72 15.38
N ALA A 35 -2.52 -7.27 14.61
CA ALA A 35 -2.82 -6.76 13.28
C ALA A 35 -3.43 -5.34 13.33
N GLY A 36 -4.32 -5.12 14.30
CA GLY A 36 -5.00 -3.85 14.54
C GLY A 36 -4.16 -2.77 15.21
N TRP A 37 -2.95 -3.08 15.69
CA TRP A 37 -2.06 -2.12 16.40
C TRP A 37 -1.88 -0.80 15.65
N ARG A 38 -1.82 -0.86 14.32
CA ARG A 38 -1.66 0.31 13.46
C ARG A 38 -2.82 1.32 13.58
N PHE A 39 -4.04 0.86 13.83
CA PHE A 39 -5.21 1.72 14.00
C PHE A 39 -5.14 2.44 15.35
N TYR A 40 -4.72 1.75 16.42
CA TYR A 40 -4.49 2.36 17.73
C TYR A 40 -3.41 3.43 17.68
N ARG A 41 -2.27 3.13 17.06
CA ARG A 41 -1.19 4.09 16.89
C ARG A 41 -1.65 5.32 16.09
N GLY A 42 -2.38 5.10 14.98
CA GLY A 42 -2.93 6.18 14.18
C GLY A 42 -3.92 7.06 14.94
N ALA A 43 -4.87 6.43 15.63
CA ALA A 43 -5.88 7.11 16.45
C ALA A 43 -5.26 7.94 17.58
N TYR A 44 -4.22 7.41 18.23
CA TYR A 44 -3.51 8.13 19.29
C TYR A 44 -2.80 9.38 18.75
N LEU A 45 -2.16 9.25 17.58
CA LEU A 45 -1.47 10.37 16.94
C LEU A 45 -2.45 11.47 16.51
N THR A 46 -3.57 11.12 15.88
CA THR A 46 -4.59 12.11 15.47
C THR A 46 -5.27 12.76 16.66
N ALA A 47 -5.58 11.99 17.71
CA ALA A 47 -6.13 12.51 18.95
C ALA A 47 -5.19 13.52 19.62
N LYS A 48 -3.87 13.27 19.61
CA LYS A 48 -2.87 14.24 20.12
C LYS A 48 -2.89 15.57 19.36
N HIS A 49 -3.28 15.55 18.09
CA HIS A 49 -3.45 16.75 17.26
C HIS A 49 -4.87 17.34 17.32
N GLY A 50 -5.75 16.82 18.19
CA GLY A 50 -7.12 17.31 18.34
C GLY A 50 -8.02 16.97 17.15
N THR A 51 -7.64 15.99 16.32
CA THR A 51 -8.40 15.58 15.13
C THR A 51 -8.77 14.10 15.18
N THR A 52 -9.66 13.70 14.28
CA THR A 52 -10.20 12.34 14.19
C THR A 52 -10.14 11.88 12.75
N ASP A 53 -9.77 10.62 12.53
CA ASP A 53 -9.70 10.03 11.19
C ASP A 53 -10.30 8.60 11.16
N MET A 54 -10.11 7.90 10.04
CA MET A 54 -10.53 6.51 9.89
C MET A 54 -9.89 5.59 10.93
N ASN A 55 -8.64 5.86 11.37
CA ASN A 55 -7.99 5.03 12.39
C ASN A 55 -8.70 5.19 13.74
N THR A 56 -9.12 6.41 14.09
CA THR A 56 -9.88 6.67 15.32
C THR A 56 -11.21 5.94 15.33
N LEU A 57 -11.98 6.01 14.23
CA LEU A 57 -13.28 5.31 14.14
C LEU A 57 -13.11 3.79 14.32
N VAL A 58 -12.12 3.19 13.64
CA VAL A 58 -11.83 1.76 13.72
C VAL A 58 -11.37 1.37 15.12
N ALA A 59 -10.43 2.13 15.71
CA ALA A 59 -9.92 1.86 17.04
C ALA A 59 -11.04 1.91 18.08
N VAL A 60 -11.88 2.94 18.07
CA VAL A 60 -12.99 3.07 19.04
C VAL A 60 -14.03 1.97 18.84
N GLY A 61 -14.52 1.76 17.60
CA GLY A 61 -15.59 0.80 17.34
C GLY A 61 -15.18 -0.64 17.65
N THR A 62 -14.01 -1.06 17.17
CA THR A 62 -13.53 -2.44 17.37
C THR A 62 -13.16 -2.69 18.83
N THR A 63 -12.60 -1.69 19.53
CA THR A 63 -12.31 -1.80 20.97
C THR A 63 -13.58 -1.86 21.80
N ALA A 64 -14.60 -1.05 21.48
CA ALA A 64 -15.88 -1.08 22.17
C ALA A 64 -16.54 -2.47 22.03
N ALA A 65 -16.58 -3.02 20.82
CA ALA A 65 -17.10 -4.37 20.58
C ALA A 65 -16.30 -5.44 21.34
N TYR A 66 -14.97 -5.35 21.32
CA TYR A 66 -14.09 -6.32 21.98
C TYR A 66 -14.20 -6.25 23.52
N LEU A 67 -14.19 -5.06 24.12
CA LEU A 67 -14.35 -4.88 25.57
C LEU A 67 -15.74 -5.27 26.07
N TYR A 68 -16.79 -4.93 25.32
CA TYR A 68 -18.14 -5.40 25.61
C TYR A 68 -18.18 -6.93 25.62
N SER A 69 -17.55 -7.57 24.65
CA SER A 69 -17.49 -9.03 24.55
C SER A 69 -16.74 -9.65 25.74
N ILE A 70 -15.67 -9.01 26.23
CA ILE A 70 -14.97 -9.40 27.46
C ILE A 70 -15.91 -9.33 28.66
N ALA A 71 -16.63 -8.23 28.82
CA ALA A 71 -17.56 -8.05 29.93
C ALA A 71 -18.63 -9.16 29.93
N VAL A 72 -19.21 -9.46 28.76
CA VAL A 72 -20.20 -10.55 28.61
C VAL A 72 -19.58 -11.93 28.88
N THR A 73 -18.33 -12.16 28.50
CA THR A 73 -17.64 -13.45 28.68
C THR A 73 -17.37 -13.76 30.15
N PHE A 74 -16.94 -12.77 30.93
CA PHE A 74 -16.51 -12.96 32.32
C PHE A 74 -17.57 -12.60 33.37
N ALA A 75 -18.56 -11.79 33.02
CA ALA A 75 -19.65 -11.39 33.91
C ALA A 75 -21.03 -11.54 33.26
N PRO A 76 -21.41 -12.72 32.73
CA PRO A 76 -22.69 -12.91 32.04
C PRO A 76 -23.90 -12.65 32.95
N GLU A 77 -23.78 -12.96 34.24
CA GLU A 77 -24.83 -12.79 35.26
C GLU A 77 -25.32 -11.33 35.38
N LEU A 78 -24.42 -10.36 35.17
CA LEU A 78 -24.77 -8.94 35.21
C LEU A 78 -25.71 -8.53 34.06
N PHE A 79 -25.55 -9.17 32.91
CA PHE A 79 -26.37 -8.90 31.73
C PHE A 79 -27.68 -9.70 31.78
N GLU A 80 -27.63 -10.95 32.23
CA GLU A 80 -28.82 -11.79 32.42
C GLU A 80 -29.77 -11.20 33.47
N ALA A 81 -29.23 -10.62 34.56
CA ALA A 81 -30.02 -9.92 35.58
C ALA A 81 -30.79 -8.70 35.05
N GLN A 82 -30.35 -8.14 33.92
CA GLN A 82 -31.01 -7.03 33.23
C GLN A 82 -31.92 -7.50 32.08
N GLY A 83 -32.09 -8.82 31.90
CA GLY A 83 -32.87 -9.40 30.81
C GLY A 83 -32.19 -9.33 29.44
N ILE A 84 -30.89 -9.01 29.39
CA ILE A 84 -30.12 -8.93 28.15
C ILE A 84 -29.53 -10.30 27.86
N MET A 85 -29.83 -10.84 26.66
CA MET A 85 -29.23 -12.10 26.21
C MET A 85 -27.71 -11.92 25.98
N PRO A 86 -26.84 -12.70 26.64
CA PRO A 86 -25.39 -12.64 26.46
C PRO A 86 -24.98 -12.94 25.01
N ALA A 87 -24.62 -11.91 24.25
CA ALA A 87 -24.04 -12.02 22.92
C ALA A 87 -22.63 -11.43 22.91
N VAL A 88 -21.70 -12.06 22.19
CA VAL A 88 -20.34 -11.56 22.02
C VAL A 88 -20.13 -11.09 20.58
N TYR A 89 -19.21 -10.17 20.39
CA TYR A 89 -18.90 -9.48 19.13
C TYR A 89 -17.39 -9.49 18.81
N TYR A 90 -16.66 -10.48 19.33
CA TYR A 90 -15.24 -10.70 19.01
C TYR A 90 -15.02 -10.91 17.51
N ASP A 91 -15.93 -11.62 16.86
CA ASP A 91 -15.93 -11.85 15.42
C ASP A 91 -16.13 -10.55 14.64
N THR A 92 -17.05 -9.71 15.08
CA THR A 92 -17.34 -8.41 14.46
C THR A 92 -16.11 -7.52 14.48
N SER A 93 -15.42 -7.42 15.62
CA SER A 93 -14.20 -6.62 15.72
C SER A 93 -13.09 -7.17 14.81
N ALA A 94 -12.89 -8.49 14.81
CA ALA A 94 -11.88 -9.15 13.99
C ALA A 94 -12.16 -9.02 12.47
N VAL A 95 -13.41 -9.18 12.04
CA VAL A 95 -13.84 -9.04 10.65
C VAL A 95 -13.63 -7.62 10.16
N ILE A 96 -14.03 -6.61 10.94
CA ILE A 96 -13.84 -5.20 10.59
C ILE A 96 -12.35 -4.90 10.36
N ILE A 97 -11.49 -5.28 11.32
CA ILE A 97 -10.04 -5.09 11.19
C ILE A 97 -9.51 -5.78 9.94
N THR A 98 -9.91 -7.04 9.73
CA THR A 98 -9.44 -7.85 8.60
C THR A 98 -9.83 -7.23 7.26
N LEU A 99 -11.09 -6.84 7.08
CA LEU A 99 -11.59 -6.25 5.84
C LEU A 99 -10.92 -4.91 5.52
N ILE A 100 -10.69 -4.06 6.53
CA ILE A 100 -10.01 -2.78 6.32
C ILE A 100 -8.55 -2.98 5.94
N LEU A 101 -7.86 -3.92 6.59
CA LEU A 101 -6.49 -4.28 6.24
C LEU A 101 -6.40 -4.85 4.83
N PHE A 102 -7.35 -5.70 4.46
CA PHE A 102 -7.45 -6.26 3.12
C PHE A 102 -7.70 -5.18 2.06
N GLY A 103 -8.60 -4.23 2.32
CA GLY A 103 -8.84 -3.08 1.45
C GLY A 103 -7.57 -2.24 1.25
N ARG A 104 -6.83 -1.94 2.32
CA ARG A 104 -5.54 -1.23 2.24
C ARG A 104 -4.48 -2.01 1.44
N TYR A 105 -4.48 -3.33 1.55
CA TYR A 105 -3.59 -4.18 0.77
C TYR A 105 -3.92 -4.12 -0.73
N LEU A 106 -5.20 -4.22 -1.09
CA LEU A 106 -5.65 -4.07 -2.48
C LEU A 106 -5.31 -2.68 -3.03
N GLU A 107 -5.52 -1.63 -2.23
CA GLU A 107 -5.19 -0.25 -2.61
C GLU A 107 -3.69 -0.08 -2.86
N ALA A 108 -2.84 -0.60 -1.98
CA ALA A 108 -1.38 -0.54 -2.12
C ALA A 108 -0.92 -1.28 -3.39
N ASN A 109 -1.47 -2.45 -3.66
CA ASN A 109 -1.18 -3.22 -4.87
C ASN A 109 -1.61 -2.49 -6.15
N ALA A 110 -2.75 -1.80 -6.13
CA ALA A 110 -3.21 -1.01 -7.26
C ALA A 110 -2.29 0.20 -7.53
N LYS A 111 -1.88 0.92 -6.48
CA LYS A 111 -0.99 2.09 -6.58
C LYS A 111 0.44 1.74 -7.00
N GLY A 112 0.95 0.57 -6.58
CA GLY A 112 2.29 0.09 -6.95
C GLY A 112 2.47 -0.03 -8.48
N ARG A 113 1.46 -0.56 -9.17
CA ARG A 113 1.49 -0.77 -10.64
C ARG A 113 1.64 0.53 -11.43
N ALA A 114 1.03 1.62 -10.98
CA ALA A 114 1.17 2.93 -11.62
C ALA A 114 2.58 3.52 -11.40
N SER A 115 3.12 3.35 -10.19
CA SER A 115 4.45 3.86 -9.84
C SER A 115 5.57 3.16 -10.63
N ASP A 116 5.41 1.86 -10.90
CA ASP A 116 6.40 1.09 -11.68
C ASP A 116 6.44 1.49 -13.16
N ALA A 117 5.31 1.93 -13.73
CA ALA A 117 5.28 2.47 -15.09
C ALA A 117 6.08 3.78 -15.20
N ILE A 118 5.92 4.70 -14.22
CA ILE A 118 6.69 5.95 -14.17
C ILE A 118 8.19 5.67 -13.97
N LYS A 119 8.54 4.72 -13.09
CA LYS A 119 9.95 4.33 -12.89
C LYS A 119 10.61 3.78 -14.15
N LYS A 120 9.88 3.03 -14.98
CA LYS A 120 10.40 2.54 -16.26
C LYS A 120 10.69 3.66 -17.25
N LEU A 121 9.88 4.73 -17.27
CA LEU A 121 10.15 5.92 -18.08
C LEU A 121 11.43 6.64 -17.60
N LEU A 122 11.61 6.79 -16.29
CA LEU A 122 12.83 7.40 -15.71
C LEU A 122 14.10 6.56 -15.98
N GLY A 123 13.97 5.23 -16.10
CA GLY A 123 15.08 4.34 -16.40
C GLY A 123 15.56 4.37 -17.86
N LEU A 124 14.82 5.03 -18.76
CA LEU A 124 15.18 5.11 -20.19
C LEU A 124 16.16 6.24 -20.51
N GLN A 125 16.39 7.18 -19.59
CA GLN A 125 17.41 8.22 -19.78
C GLN A 125 18.80 7.59 -19.92
N ALA A 126 19.55 8.03 -20.93
CA ALA A 126 20.97 7.74 -21.00
C ALA A 126 21.64 8.28 -19.72
N LYS A 127 22.66 7.59 -19.21
CA LYS A 127 23.38 8.01 -17.99
C LYS A 127 24.74 8.65 -18.31
N THR A 128 25.23 8.39 -19.50
CA THR A 128 26.53 8.83 -20.00
C THR A 128 26.36 9.28 -21.44
N GLY A 129 27.15 10.27 -21.84
CA GLY A 129 27.29 10.69 -23.24
C GLY A 129 28.77 10.75 -23.61
N ARG A 130 29.05 10.57 -24.90
CA ARG A 130 30.41 10.64 -25.43
C ARG A 130 30.66 12.02 -26.02
N VAL A 131 31.67 12.71 -25.51
CA VAL A 131 32.08 14.04 -26.01
C VAL A 131 33.44 13.96 -26.69
N VAL A 132 33.65 14.83 -27.67
CA VAL A 132 34.95 15.04 -28.32
C VAL A 132 35.56 16.32 -27.76
N ARG A 133 36.59 16.18 -26.92
CA ARG A 133 37.37 17.30 -26.35
C ARG A 133 38.83 17.10 -26.67
N ASP A 134 39.52 18.16 -27.10
CA ASP A 134 40.94 18.12 -27.50
C ASP A 134 41.28 17.01 -28.52
N GLY A 135 40.33 16.71 -29.43
CA GLY A 135 40.49 15.66 -30.44
C GLY A 135 40.40 14.23 -29.90
N ARG A 136 39.96 14.03 -28.66
CA ARG A 136 39.78 12.70 -28.05
C ARG A 136 38.32 12.46 -27.68
N GLU A 137 37.86 11.24 -27.93
CA GLU A 137 36.57 10.74 -27.47
C GLU A 137 36.64 10.38 -25.98
N VAL A 138 35.75 10.95 -25.17
CA VAL A 138 35.67 10.68 -23.72
C VAL A 138 34.21 10.45 -23.33
N ASP A 139 33.93 9.34 -22.65
CA ASP A 139 32.62 9.09 -22.05
C ASP A 139 32.53 9.82 -20.70
N ILE A 140 31.53 10.69 -20.57
CA ILE A 140 31.27 11.46 -19.35
C ILE A 140 29.82 11.28 -18.89
N ALA A 141 29.56 11.54 -17.61
CA ALA A 141 28.19 11.60 -17.11
C ALA A 141 27.41 12.71 -17.84
N ILE A 142 26.12 12.49 -18.09
CA ILE A 142 25.27 13.49 -18.79
C ILE A 142 25.29 14.85 -18.08
N ASP A 143 25.33 14.85 -16.75
CA ASP A 143 25.37 16.08 -15.94
C ASP A 143 26.68 16.88 -16.09
N ALA A 144 27.72 16.27 -16.68
CA ALA A 144 29.01 16.91 -16.95
C ALA A 144 29.14 17.41 -18.41
N ILE A 145 28.14 17.15 -19.26
CA ILE A 145 28.04 17.71 -20.61
C ILE A 145 27.62 19.16 -20.48
N VAL A 146 28.35 20.06 -21.13
CA VAL A 146 28.07 21.50 -21.11
C VAL A 146 27.71 22.01 -22.50
N ALA A 147 26.94 23.10 -22.56
CA ALA A 147 26.59 23.74 -23.82
C ALA A 147 27.84 24.12 -24.61
N GLY A 148 27.91 23.67 -25.86
CA GLY A 148 29.07 23.85 -26.74
C GLY A 148 29.98 22.62 -26.86
N ASP A 149 29.78 21.57 -26.07
CA ASP A 149 30.44 20.27 -26.31
C ASP A 149 29.99 19.66 -27.65
N ILE A 150 30.92 19.04 -28.36
CA ILE A 150 30.60 18.18 -29.51
C ILE A 150 30.35 16.77 -28.98
N VAL A 151 29.12 16.30 -29.09
CA VAL A 151 28.71 14.96 -28.67
C VAL A 151 28.77 14.02 -29.87
N LEU A 152 29.46 12.89 -29.74
CA LEU A 152 29.49 11.85 -30.76
C LEU A 152 28.45 10.77 -30.41
N VAL A 153 27.51 10.53 -31.30
CA VAL A 153 26.48 9.49 -31.14
C VAL A 153 26.65 8.45 -32.25
N ARG A 154 26.83 7.18 -31.88
CA ARG A 154 26.99 6.08 -32.85
C ARG A 154 25.63 5.47 -33.22
N PRO A 155 25.52 4.76 -34.35
CA PRO A 155 24.30 4.06 -34.71
C PRO A 155 23.82 3.12 -33.60
N GLY A 156 22.56 3.27 -33.19
CA GLY A 156 21.94 2.49 -32.10
C GLY A 156 22.20 3.02 -30.69
N GLU A 157 23.02 4.06 -30.52
CA GLU A 157 23.13 4.77 -29.25
C GLU A 157 21.97 5.74 -29.04
N LYS A 158 21.65 6.01 -27.78
CA LYS A 158 20.65 7.02 -27.43
C LYS A 158 21.29 8.41 -27.46
N ILE A 159 20.56 9.39 -27.95
CA ILE A 159 20.95 10.79 -27.91
C ILE A 159 20.93 11.24 -26.44
N PRO A 160 22.06 11.68 -25.86
CA PRO A 160 22.18 11.92 -24.43
C PRO A 160 21.60 13.27 -23.98
N VAL A 161 21.61 14.28 -24.86
CA VAL A 161 21.15 15.66 -24.59
C VAL A 161 20.57 16.28 -25.85
N ASP A 162 19.74 17.30 -25.68
CA ASP A 162 19.24 18.12 -26.81
C ASP A 162 20.39 18.89 -27.47
N GLY A 163 20.37 19.00 -28.79
CA GLY A 163 21.43 19.65 -29.56
C GLY A 163 21.06 19.84 -31.02
N VAL A 164 22.03 20.30 -31.81
CA VAL A 164 21.91 20.47 -33.26
C VAL A 164 22.97 19.61 -33.94
N VAL A 165 22.59 18.90 -35.00
CA VAL A 165 23.52 18.09 -35.78
C VAL A 165 24.50 19.00 -36.51
N VAL A 166 25.79 18.85 -36.22
CA VAL A 166 26.87 19.64 -36.82
C VAL A 166 27.60 18.89 -37.94
N ASP A 167 27.56 17.55 -37.91
CA ASP A 167 28.19 16.67 -38.91
C ASP A 167 27.52 15.29 -38.90
N GLY A 168 27.47 14.62 -40.05
CA GLY A 168 26.84 13.31 -40.25
C GLY A 168 25.34 13.34 -40.59
N TYR A 169 24.79 12.15 -40.87
CA TYR A 169 23.37 11.94 -41.19
C TYR A 169 22.95 10.54 -40.70
N SER A 170 21.81 10.44 -40.03
CA SER A 170 21.27 9.18 -39.48
C SER A 170 19.79 9.32 -39.19
N SER A 171 19.05 8.21 -39.21
CA SER A 171 17.65 8.19 -38.77
C SER A 171 17.52 7.96 -37.27
N ILE A 172 16.64 8.72 -36.63
CA ILE A 172 16.43 8.73 -35.17
C ILE A 172 15.00 8.29 -34.86
N ASP A 173 14.87 7.33 -33.94
CA ASP A 173 13.57 6.87 -33.43
C ASP A 173 13.11 7.76 -32.25
N GLU A 174 12.15 8.63 -32.51
CA GLU A 174 11.54 9.52 -31.51
C GLU A 174 10.21 8.97 -30.95
N SER A 175 9.82 7.73 -31.28
CA SER A 175 8.50 7.16 -30.93
C SER A 175 8.19 7.20 -29.44
N MET A 176 9.22 7.09 -28.59
CA MET A 176 9.09 7.14 -27.14
C MET A 176 8.73 8.53 -26.59
N ILE A 177 8.97 9.61 -27.35
CA ILE A 177 8.72 11.00 -26.94
C ILE A 177 7.55 11.59 -27.73
N THR A 178 7.53 11.41 -29.05
CA THR A 178 6.53 12.02 -29.94
C THR A 178 5.33 11.11 -30.19
N GLY A 179 5.49 9.79 -30.03
CA GLY A 179 4.47 8.79 -30.36
C GLY A 179 4.37 8.44 -31.85
N GLU A 180 5.20 9.04 -32.69
CA GLU A 180 5.25 8.76 -34.12
C GLU A 180 6.04 7.47 -34.41
N SER A 181 5.49 6.58 -35.24
CA SER A 181 6.07 5.25 -35.48
C SER A 181 7.19 5.23 -36.52
N ILE A 182 7.37 6.33 -37.25
CA ILE A 182 8.32 6.44 -38.37
C ILE A 182 9.53 7.22 -37.88
N PRO A 183 10.76 6.66 -37.98
CA PRO A 183 11.99 7.37 -37.65
C PRO A 183 12.14 8.65 -38.48
N VAL A 184 12.63 9.71 -37.85
CA VAL A 184 12.91 11.00 -38.51
C VAL A 184 14.34 10.98 -39.06
N GLU A 185 14.54 11.63 -40.21
CA GLU A 185 15.83 11.76 -40.90
C GLU A 185 16.60 13.04 -40.52
#